data_AF-A0A924M5Q0-F1
#
_entry.id   AF-A0A924M5Q0-F1
#
_cell.length_a   1.000
_cell.length_b   1.000
_cell.length_c   1.000
_cell.angle_alpha   90.00
_cell.angle_beta   90.00
_cell.angle_gamma   90.00
#
_symmetry.space_group_name_H-M   'P 1'
#
loop_
_entity.id
_entity.type
_entity.pdbx_description
1 polymer ?
#
loop_
_entity_poly.entity_id
_entity_poly.type
_entity_poly.pdbx_seq_one_letter_code
_entity_poly.pdbx_strand_id
1 'polypeptide(L)' 'VVAGEQVKVEQSTLFQNRDFPVLNDYRAVLAGLFARQYGLSAAQNEQIFAGIKAKDLGLL' A
#
# COMPACT_ATOMS: atom_id res chain seq x y z
N VAL A 1 15.90 25.27 -13.36
CA VAL A 1 15.64 25.99 -12.08
C VAL A 1 14.25 25.59 -11.62
N VAL A 2 14.08 25.25 -10.34
CA VAL A 2 12.75 25.04 -9.77
C VAL A 2 12.09 26.41 -9.63
N ALA A 3 10.89 26.59 -10.20
CA ALA A 3 10.15 27.85 -10.13
C ALA A 3 9.24 27.88 -8.89
N GLY A 4 9.05 29.05 -8.29
CA GLY A 4 8.17 29.27 -7.11
C GLY A 4 8.93 29.60 -5.82
N GLU A 5 8.18 29.87 -4.76
CA GLU A 5 8.72 30.10 -3.41
C GLU A 5 9.47 28.86 -2.93
N GLN A 6 10.74 29.05 -2.54
CA GLN A 6 11.58 27.97 -2.08
C GLN A 6 11.52 27.91 -0.56
N VAL A 7 11.00 26.80 -0.03
CA VAL A 7 11.00 26.51 1.41
C VAL A 7 12.31 25.84 1.78
N LYS A 8 12.89 26.24 2.91
CA LYS A 8 14.10 25.62 3.44
C LYS A 8 13.83 24.14 3.74
N VAL A 9 14.70 23.26 3.24
CA VAL A 9 14.64 21.83 3.53
C VAL A 9 15.18 21.59 4.94
N GLU A 10 14.30 21.39 5.90
CA GLU A 10 14.63 21.14 7.30
C GLU A 10 13.59 20.23 7.96
N GLN A 11 13.94 19.64 9.11
CA GLN A 11 13.10 18.60 9.73
C GLN A 11 11.64 19.04 9.98
N SER A 12 11.42 20.31 10.33
CA SER A 12 10.10 20.92 10.55
C SER A 12 9.27 21.09 9.26
N THR A 13 9.92 21.19 8.11
CA THR A 13 9.27 21.37 6.79
C THR A 13 9.16 20.08 6.01
N LEU A 14 9.73 19.00 6.54
CA LEU A 14 9.71 17.67 5.97
C LEU A 14 8.62 16.82 6.61
N PHE A 15 7.85 16.08 5.80
CA PHE A 15 6.94 15.03 6.27
C PHE A 15 7.70 13.76 6.71
N GLN A 16 8.81 13.92 7.43
CA GLN A 16 9.65 12.83 7.94
C GLN A 16 9.40 12.59 9.44
N ASN A 17 9.84 11.46 9.98
CA ASN A 17 9.58 11.01 11.37
C ASN A 17 8.08 10.82 11.70
N ARG A 18 7.27 10.60 10.67
CA ARG A 18 5.89 10.14 10.80
C ARG A 18 5.87 8.63 10.72
N ASP A 19 6.51 7.97 11.66
CA ASP A 19 6.53 6.51 11.73
C ASP A 19 5.17 6.00 12.23
N PHE A 20 4.17 6.06 11.36
CA PHE A 20 2.96 5.27 11.55
C PHE A 20 3.33 3.83 11.28
N PRO A 21 2.97 2.88 12.15
CA PRO A 21 3.13 1.47 11.82
C PRO A 21 2.42 1.22 10.50
N VAL A 22 3.14 0.65 9.54
CA VAL A 22 2.55 0.19 8.27
C VAL A 22 1.74 -1.06 8.62
N LEU A 23 0.48 -0.85 9.03
CA LEU A 23 -0.42 -1.90 9.51
C LEU A 23 -0.93 -2.80 8.37
N ASN A 24 -0.67 -2.38 7.13
CA ASN A 24 -0.99 -3.11 5.93
C ASN A 24 0.31 -3.52 5.22
N ASP A 25 0.60 -4.82 5.24
CA ASP A 25 1.15 -5.40 4.02
C ASP A 25 0.12 -5.12 2.91
N TYR A 26 0.30 -4.01 2.19
CA TYR A 26 -0.67 -3.51 1.23
C TYR A 26 -0.92 -4.55 0.13
N ARG A 27 0.07 -5.41 -0.16
CA ARG A 27 -0.08 -6.50 -1.11
C ARG A 27 -1.05 -7.54 -0.58
N ALA A 28 -0.99 -7.86 0.72
CA ALA A 28 -1.94 -8.77 1.35
C ALA A 28 -3.37 -8.21 1.33
N VAL A 29 -3.53 -6.91 1.56
CA VAL A 29 -4.83 -6.23 1.50
C VAL A 29 -5.39 -6.21 0.07
N LEU A 30 -4.57 -5.82 -0.91
CA LEU A 30 -4.98 -5.79 -2.32
C LEU A 30 -5.31 -7.19 -2.86
N ALA A 31 -4.53 -8.21 -2.49
CA ALA A 31 -4.82 -9.59 -2.86
C ALA A 31 -6.18 -10.06 -2.33
N GLY A 32 -6.55 -9.69 -1.09
CA GLY A 32 -7.86 -9.98 -0.52
C GLY A 32 -9.00 -9.22 -1.21
N LEU A 33 -8.79 -7.94 -1.52
CA LEU A 33 -9.76 -7.12 -2.23
C LEU A 33 -10.04 -7.67 -3.64
N PHE A 34 -9.00 -8.05 -4.38
CA PHE A 34 -9.14 -8.55 -5.75
C PHE A 34 -9.76 -9.95 -5.80
N ALA A 35 -9.44 -10.80 -4.81
CA ALA A 35 -10.14 -12.09 -4.65
C ALA A 35 -11.65 -11.91 -4.59
N ARG A 36 -12.14 -10.92 -3.81
CA ARG A 36 -13.58 -10.63 -3.72
C ARG A 36 -14.13 -9.94 -4.96
N GLN A 37 -13.52 -8.84 -5.38
CA GLN A 37 -14.04 -7.99 -6.46
C GLN A 37 -14.17 -8.74 -7.79
N TYR A 38 -13.22 -9.64 -8.07
CA TYR A 38 -13.09 -10.32 -9.36
C TYR A 38 -13.24 -11.84 -9.27
N GLY A 39 -13.49 -12.40 -8.08
CA GLY A 39 -13.61 -13.85 -7.88
C GLY A 39 -12.30 -14.62 -8.13
N LEU A 40 -11.14 -14.00 -7.88
CA LEU A 40 -9.85 -14.65 -8.15
C LEU A 40 -9.61 -15.82 -7.20
N SER A 41 -9.19 -16.95 -7.76
CA SER A 41 -8.68 -18.08 -6.99
C SER A 41 -7.31 -17.77 -6.38
N ALA A 42 -6.90 -18.57 -5.38
CA ALA A 42 -5.58 -18.45 -4.77
C ALA A 42 -4.43 -18.57 -5.79
N ALA A 43 -4.57 -19.46 -6.78
CA ALA A 43 -3.56 -19.64 -7.83
C ALA A 43 -3.43 -18.42 -8.74
N GLN A 44 -4.54 -17.76 -9.09
CA GLN A 44 -4.52 -16.53 -9.89
C GLN A 44 -3.95 -15.36 -9.08
N ASN A 45 -4.26 -15.28 -7.79
CA ASN A 45 -3.69 -14.28 -6.91
C ASN A 45 -2.17 -14.43 -6.75
N GLU A 46 -1.66 -15.67 -6.70
CA GLU A 46 -0.21 -15.93 -6.64
C GLU A 46 0.55 -15.38 -7.86
N GLN A 47 -0.08 -15.32 -9.04
CA GLN A 47 0.53 -14.75 -10.24
C GLN A 47 0.73 -13.22 -10.13
N ILE A 48 -0.08 -12.54 -9.33
CA ILE A 48 -0.08 -11.08 -9.17
C ILE A 48 0.70 -10.68 -7.91
N PHE A 49 0.51 -11.43 -6.83
CA PHE A 49 1.04 -11.18 -5.49
C PHE A 49 1.83 -12.39 -4.99
N ALA A 50 2.90 -12.76 -5.69
CA ALA A 50 3.73 -13.91 -5.33
C ALA A 50 4.23 -13.86 -3.89
N GLY A 51 4.10 -14.98 -3.17
CA GLY A 51 4.52 -15.15 -1.79
C GLY A 51 3.66 -14.40 -0.76
N ILE A 52 2.51 -13.84 -1.16
CA ILE A 52 1.63 -13.07 -0.28
C ILE A 52 0.43 -13.90 0.14
N LYS A 53 0.22 -14.00 1.44
CA LYS A 53 -1.04 -14.50 1.98
C LYS A 53 -2.08 -13.40 1.96
N ALA A 54 -3.11 -13.54 1.11
CA ALA A 54 -4.21 -12.59 1.03
C ALA A 54 -4.87 -12.38 2.41
N LYS A 55 -5.10 -11.12 2.76
CA LYS A 55 -5.81 -10.72 3.98
C LYS A 55 -7.23 -10.33 3.62
N ASP A 56 -8.16 -11.17 4.01
CA ASP A 56 -9.58 -10.86 3.92
C ASP A 56 -9.97 -9.89 5.07
N LEU A 57 -10.42 -8.69 4.69
CA LEU A 57 -10.85 -7.64 5.62
C LEU A 57 -12.37 -7.39 5.60
N GLY A 58 -13.17 -8.23 4.95
CA GLY A 58 -14.62 -7.98 4.83
C GLY A 58 -14.99 -6.78 3.95
N LEU A 59 -14.07 -6.29 3.11
CA LEU A 59 -14.32 -5.14 2.23
C LEU A 59 -15.03 -5.57 0.94
N LEU A 60 -15.93 -4.72 0.45
CA LEU A 60 -16.87 -4.89 -0.69
C LEU A 60 -18.14 -5.67 -0.35
#